data_AF-A0A8I2Z1D9-F1
#
_entry.id   AF-A0A8I2Z1D9-F1
#
_cell.length_a   1.000
_cell.length_b   1.000
_cell.length_c   1.000
_cell.angle_alpha   90.00
_cell.angle_beta   90.00
_cell.angle_gamma   90.00
#
_symmetry.space_group_name_H-M   'P 1'
#
loop_
_entity.id
_entity.type
_entity.pdbx_description
1 polymer ?
#
loop_
_entity_poly.entity_id
_entity_poly.type
_entity_poly.pdbx_seq_one_letter_code
_entity_poly.pdbx_strand_id
1 'polypeptide(L)'
;MNNIPPLPSIEGDLLLDVLTRQSNRNNSSPPDNSEHGGVERLAELGDIVLGMTIMYILFQRTPFLSAAELSERHKELMDDENIKHWLTCYNLKARVRGLEDRSRLDDQTEERTLFSSYVGAVYVQKGFPTLLTWISRLVSPESEPLAAPGSNAATVPPPPPPYSSTNAPPPSVPPPSIPPPVPMGGVNTLALFNQTCAQRGLVINWEIESEGPPHQPRWSVKCLVNSQLRGSGTGRNQKVAKEEAARQAFHQLGWGSF
;
A
#
# COMPACT_ATOMS: atom_id res chain seq x y z
N MET A 1 6.88 34.44 6.74
CA MET A 1 7.21 33.75 5.47
C MET A 1 6.90 32.29 5.69
N ASN A 2 5.77 31.82 5.18
CA ASN A 2 5.28 30.47 5.44
C ASN A 2 6.23 29.45 4.79
N ASN A 3 6.82 28.57 5.60
CA ASN A 3 7.79 27.58 5.17
C ASN A 3 7.09 26.37 4.51
N ILE A 4 6.49 26.61 3.35
CA ILE A 4 5.66 25.63 2.63
C ILE A 4 6.50 25.00 1.51
N PRO A 5 6.46 23.67 1.32
CA PRO A 5 7.26 23.01 0.31
C PRO A 5 6.89 23.49 -1.10
N PRO A 6 7.82 23.49 -2.07
CA PRO A 6 7.53 23.87 -3.43
C PRO A 6 6.44 22.97 -4.02
N LEU A 7 5.52 23.56 -4.78
CA LEU A 7 4.44 22.83 -5.42
C LEU A 7 5.02 21.93 -6.54
N PRO A 8 4.73 20.61 -6.56
CA PRO A 8 5.27 19.71 -7.58
C PRO A 8 4.84 20.12 -8.98
N SER A 9 5.77 20.25 -9.93
CA SER A 9 5.42 20.63 -11.30
C SER A 9 4.66 19.49 -12.00
N ILE A 10 3.48 19.83 -12.55
CA ILE A 10 2.69 18.97 -13.42
C ILE A 10 2.74 19.55 -14.83
N GLU A 11 2.95 18.71 -15.84
CA GLU A 11 3.17 19.14 -17.23
C GLU A 11 2.10 18.60 -18.19
N GLY A 12 1.93 19.28 -19.31
CA GLY A 12 1.10 18.83 -20.44
C GLY A 12 -0.40 18.86 -20.16
N ASP A 13 -1.10 17.90 -20.73
CA ASP A 13 -2.57 17.82 -20.73
C ASP A 13 -3.16 17.71 -19.31
N LEU A 14 -2.45 17.08 -18.37
CA LEU A 14 -2.89 16.97 -16.97
C LEU A 14 -2.96 18.32 -16.25
N LEU A 15 -2.01 19.23 -16.52
CA LEU A 15 -2.05 20.57 -15.95
C LEU A 15 -3.21 21.38 -16.54
N LEU A 16 -3.46 21.19 -17.83
CA LEU A 16 -4.58 21.82 -18.52
C LEU A 16 -5.90 21.29 -17.96
N ASP A 17 -6.05 19.98 -17.80
CA ASP A 17 -7.27 19.38 -17.25
C ASP A 17 -7.56 19.89 -15.84
N VAL A 18 -6.58 19.88 -14.93
CA VAL A 18 -6.78 20.34 -13.54
C VAL A 18 -7.06 21.85 -13.46
N LEU A 19 -6.40 22.67 -14.29
CA LEU A 19 -6.53 24.14 -14.22
C LEU A 19 -7.59 24.73 -15.15
N THR A 20 -8.25 23.93 -15.98
CA THR A 20 -9.26 24.40 -16.93
C THR A 20 -10.57 23.67 -16.64
N ARG A 21 -11.43 24.26 -15.82
CA ARG A 21 -12.72 23.66 -15.46
C ARG A 21 -13.60 23.66 -16.71
N GLN A 22 -13.93 22.48 -17.24
CA GLN A 22 -14.62 22.24 -18.51
C GLN A 22 -16.14 22.57 -18.43
N SER A 23 -16.52 23.71 -17.84
CA SER A 23 -17.94 24.08 -17.66
C SER A 23 -18.58 24.68 -18.92
N ASN A 24 -17.93 24.64 -20.08
CA ASN A 24 -18.51 25.12 -21.35
C ASN A 24 -18.41 24.10 -22.49
N ARG A 25 -18.82 22.85 -22.23
CA ARG A 25 -18.92 21.81 -23.27
C ARG A 25 -20.27 21.89 -23.98
N ASN A 26 -20.56 23.06 -24.55
CA ASN A 26 -21.63 23.23 -25.52
C ASN A 26 -21.09 22.77 -26.89
N ASN A 27 -21.53 21.58 -27.32
CA ASN A 27 -21.61 21.14 -28.72
C ASN A 27 -20.36 21.39 -29.61
N SER A 28 -19.33 20.57 -29.47
CA SER A 28 -18.49 20.14 -30.62
C SER A 28 -17.63 18.95 -30.20
N SER A 29 -17.83 17.84 -30.92
CA SER A 29 -17.16 16.53 -30.89
C SER A 29 -16.21 16.21 -29.71
N PRO A 30 -16.50 15.15 -28.93
CA PRO A 30 -15.56 14.68 -27.91
C PRO A 30 -14.27 14.19 -28.59
N PRO A 31 -13.07 14.67 -28.20
CA PRO A 31 -11.88 13.85 -28.39
C PRO A 31 -12.11 12.55 -27.60
N ASP A 32 -11.70 11.41 -28.18
CA ASP A 32 -11.96 10.02 -27.77
C ASP A 32 -11.72 9.70 -26.27
N ASN A 33 -11.04 10.58 -25.53
CA ASN A 33 -10.75 10.44 -24.08
C ASN A 33 -11.68 11.25 -23.15
N SER A 34 -12.63 12.02 -23.69
CA SER A 34 -13.47 12.96 -22.94
C SER A 34 -14.81 12.37 -22.44
N GLU A 35 -15.04 11.08 -22.70
CA GLU A 35 -16.24 10.34 -22.28
C GLU A 35 -16.20 9.96 -20.78
N HIS A 36 -15.03 10.01 -20.14
CA HIS A 36 -14.85 9.45 -18.80
C HIS A 36 -14.67 10.48 -17.66
N GLY A 37 -14.80 11.79 -17.89
CA GLY A 37 -14.67 12.80 -16.82
C GLY A 37 -13.25 12.87 -16.22
N GLY A 38 -12.28 13.38 -16.98
CA GLY A 38 -10.85 13.33 -16.63
C GLY A 38 -10.53 14.02 -15.30
N VAL A 39 -11.10 15.20 -15.05
CA VAL A 39 -10.84 15.99 -13.84
C VAL A 39 -11.51 15.38 -12.62
N GLU A 40 -12.76 14.94 -12.75
CA GLU A 40 -13.49 14.28 -11.67
C GLU A 40 -12.80 12.97 -11.27
N ARG A 41 -12.35 12.17 -12.25
CA ARG A 41 -11.58 10.96 -11.97
C ARG A 41 -10.25 11.23 -11.27
N LEU A 42 -9.56 12.31 -11.67
CA LEU A 42 -8.34 12.74 -10.99
C LEU A 42 -8.64 13.22 -9.57
N ALA A 43 -9.76 13.90 -9.35
CA ALA A 43 -10.18 14.33 -8.02
C ALA A 43 -10.49 13.14 -7.11
N GLU A 44 -11.24 12.16 -7.60
CA GLU A 44 -11.55 10.92 -6.88
C GLU A 44 -10.28 10.15 -6.51
N LEU A 45 -9.38 9.93 -7.48
CA LEU A 45 -8.10 9.30 -7.21
C LEU A 45 -7.29 10.11 -6.20
N GLY A 46 -7.26 11.42 -6.39
CA GLY A 46 -6.53 12.39 -5.58
C GLY A 46 -6.93 12.39 -4.11
N ASP A 47 -8.23 12.36 -3.83
CA ASP A 47 -8.74 12.34 -2.47
C ASP A 47 -8.33 11.05 -1.73
N ILE A 48 -8.46 9.91 -2.41
CA ILE A 48 -8.05 8.61 -1.87
C ILE A 48 -6.55 8.58 -1.59
N VAL A 49 -5.71 9.00 -2.55
CA VAL A 49 -4.26 8.95 -2.38
C VAL A 49 -3.77 10.00 -1.38
N LEU A 50 -4.41 11.17 -1.28
CA LEU A 50 -4.14 12.16 -0.24
C LEU A 50 -4.40 11.57 1.14
N GLY A 51 -5.60 11.02 1.34
CA GLY A 51 -6.00 10.41 2.60
C GLY A 51 -5.06 9.26 2.98
N MET A 52 -4.73 8.38 2.04
CA MET A 52 -3.78 7.28 2.27
C MET A 52 -2.38 7.81 2.63
N THR A 53 -1.89 8.84 1.93
CA THR A 53 -0.57 9.42 2.18
C THR A 53 -0.50 10.03 3.58
N ILE A 54 -1.52 10.80 3.98
CA ILE A 54 -1.61 11.38 5.32
C ILE A 54 -1.65 10.28 6.39
N MET A 55 -2.46 9.24 6.19
CA MET A 55 -2.52 8.11 7.12
C MET A 55 -1.16 7.41 7.25
N TYR A 56 -0.46 7.18 6.14
CA TYR A 56 0.89 6.63 6.14
C TYR A 56 1.87 7.52 6.91
N ILE A 57 1.82 8.84 6.70
CA ILE A 57 2.68 9.80 7.41
C ILE A 57 2.45 9.72 8.92
N LEU A 58 1.18 9.72 9.36
CA LEU A 58 0.81 9.60 10.76
C LEU A 58 1.32 8.27 11.34
N PHE A 59 1.06 7.16 10.65
CA PHE A 59 1.49 5.84 11.09
C PHE A 59 3.01 5.74 11.28
N GLN A 60 3.80 6.35 10.39
CA GLN A 60 5.27 6.32 10.48
C GLN A 60 5.83 7.26 11.55
N ARG A 61 5.21 8.42 11.77
CA ARG A 61 5.74 9.45 12.69
C ARG A 61 5.30 9.28 14.13
N THR A 62 4.12 8.71 14.35
CA THR A 62 3.53 8.58 15.69
C THR A 62 3.21 7.12 16.00
N PRO A 63 4.24 6.28 16.29
CA PRO A 63 4.06 4.83 16.50
C PRO A 63 3.31 4.47 17.80
N PHE A 64 2.99 5.46 18.65
CA PHE A 64 2.33 5.26 19.94
C PHE A 64 0.87 5.72 19.98
N LEU A 65 0.31 6.22 18.88
CA LEU A 65 -1.11 6.56 18.82
C LEU A 65 -1.97 5.30 18.66
N SER A 66 -3.09 5.27 19.37
CA SER A 66 -4.14 4.29 19.15
C SER A 66 -4.81 4.47 17.77
N ALA A 67 -5.52 3.44 17.30
CA ALA A 67 -6.25 3.52 16.03
C ALA A 67 -7.32 4.63 16.02
N ALA A 68 -7.94 4.91 17.17
CA ALA A 68 -8.93 5.98 17.30
C ALA A 68 -8.26 7.36 17.16
N GLU A 69 -7.12 7.58 17.83
CA GLU A 69 -6.36 8.83 17.73
C GLU A 69 -5.78 9.04 16.33
N LEU A 70 -5.28 7.98 15.68
CA LEU A 70 -4.85 8.05 14.28
C LEU A 70 -5.99 8.46 13.35
N SER A 71 -7.19 7.87 13.52
CA SER A 71 -8.36 8.22 12.73
C SER A 71 -8.82 9.65 12.98
N GLU A 72 -8.76 10.14 14.21
CA GLU A 72 -9.17 11.50 14.55
C GLU A 72 -8.20 12.51 13.94
N ARG A 73 -6.90 12.30 14.14
CA ARG A 73 -5.84 13.13 13.55
C ARG A 73 -5.87 13.13 12.02
N HIS A 74 -6.22 11.99 11.42
CA HIS A 74 -6.39 11.87 9.97
C HIS A 74 -7.57 12.72 9.46
N LYS A 75 -8.73 12.66 10.15
CA LYS A 75 -9.89 13.51 9.83
C LYS A 75 -9.58 14.99 9.97
N GLU A 76 -8.93 15.39 11.07
CA GLU A 76 -8.49 16.77 11.28
C GLU A 76 -7.66 17.27 10.10
N LEU A 77 -6.70 16.48 9.61
CA LEU A 77 -5.84 16.85 8.49
C LEU A 77 -6.55 16.84 7.12
N MET A 78 -7.58 16.01 6.97
CA MET A 78 -8.41 15.93 5.76
C MET A 78 -9.56 16.95 5.74
N ASP A 79 -9.69 17.75 6.80
CA ASP A 79 -10.72 18.77 6.93
C ASP A 79 -10.59 19.86 5.85
N ASP A 80 -11.73 20.43 5.45
CA ASP A 80 -11.79 21.37 4.34
C ASP A 80 -11.12 22.71 4.65
N GLU A 81 -11.02 23.12 5.91
CA GLU A 81 -10.25 24.30 6.30
C GLU A 81 -8.75 24.13 5.99
N ASN A 82 -8.21 22.91 6.16
CA ASN A 82 -6.83 22.62 5.79
C ASN A 82 -6.62 22.64 4.28
N ILE A 83 -7.56 22.07 3.52
CA ILE A 83 -7.52 22.09 2.05
C ILE A 83 -7.57 23.53 1.53
N LYS A 84 -8.49 24.34 2.05
CA LYS A 84 -8.61 25.77 1.73
C LYS A 84 -7.35 26.54 2.08
N HIS A 85 -6.75 26.25 3.22
CA HIS A 85 -5.48 26.84 3.63
C HIS A 85 -4.36 26.50 2.64
N TRP A 86 -4.22 25.24 2.23
CA TRP A 86 -3.21 24.82 1.26
C TRP A 86 -3.42 25.45 -0.12
N LEU A 87 -4.66 25.52 -0.61
CA LEU A 87 -5.01 26.22 -1.84
C LEU A 87 -4.58 27.69 -1.82
N THR A 88 -4.83 28.35 -0.69
CA THR A 88 -4.48 29.77 -0.48
C THR A 88 -2.97 29.95 -0.49
N CYS A 89 -2.25 29.08 0.21
CA CYS A 89 -0.80 29.14 0.30
C CYS A 89 -0.09 28.94 -1.05
N TYR A 90 -0.63 28.07 -1.90
CA TYR A 90 -0.14 27.88 -3.27
C TYR A 90 -0.74 28.85 -4.29
N ASN A 91 -1.66 29.71 -3.86
CA ASN A 91 -2.45 30.59 -4.72
C ASN A 91 -3.08 29.83 -5.91
N LEU A 92 -3.53 28.59 -5.66
CA LEU A 92 -3.93 27.67 -6.72
C LEU A 92 -5.23 28.12 -7.41
N LYS A 93 -6.17 28.71 -6.65
CA LYS A 93 -7.40 29.31 -7.18
C LYS A 93 -7.13 30.39 -8.22
N ALA A 94 -6.05 31.16 -8.07
CA ALA A 94 -5.69 32.20 -9.04
C ALA A 94 -5.25 31.61 -10.39
N ARG A 95 -4.71 30.39 -10.37
CA ARG A 95 -4.16 29.69 -11.55
C ARG A 95 -5.23 29.00 -12.40
N VAL A 96 -6.45 28.85 -11.89
CA VAL A 96 -7.58 28.28 -12.63
C VAL A 96 -8.01 29.25 -13.74
N ARG A 97 -8.22 28.72 -14.95
CA ARG A 97 -8.59 29.45 -16.17
C ARG A 97 -9.96 29.00 -16.67
N GLY A 98 -10.60 29.85 -17.48
CA GLY A 98 -11.85 29.49 -18.17
C GLY A 98 -13.11 29.52 -17.31
N LEU A 99 -13.06 30.12 -16.11
CA LEU A 99 -14.25 30.38 -15.30
C LEU A 99 -14.79 31.79 -15.56
N GLU A 100 -16.04 31.85 -16.01
CA GLU A 100 -16.80 33.10 -16.13
C GLU A 100 -17.11 33.70 -14.76
N ASP A 101 -17.48 32.84 -13.78
CA ASP A 101 -17.73 33.23 -12.40
C ASP A 101 -16.71 32.57 -11.45
N ARG A 102 -15.72 33.35 -11.01
CA ARG A 102 -14.69 32.88 -10.07
C ARG A 102 -15.23 32.64 -8.66
N SER A 103 -16.39 33.19 -8.31
CA SER A 103 -17.05 32.98 -7.01
C SER A 103 -17.41 31.50 -6.79
N ARG A 104 -17.58 30.73 -7.87
CA ARG A 104 -17.74 29.27 -7.80
C ARG A 104 -16.54 28.54 -7.18
N LEU A 105 -15.35 29.15 -7.16
CA LEU A 105 -14.18 28.58 -6.48
C LEU A 105 -14.21 28.78 -4.97
N ASP A 106 -15.18 29.51 -4.43
CA ASP A 106 -15.37 29.68 -2.99
C ASP A 106 -16.34 28.65 -2.39
N ASP A 107 -16.89 27.75 -3.22
CA ASP A 107 -17.62 26.57 -2.77
C ASP A 107 -16.65 25.49 -2.26
N GLN A 108 -16.96 24.92 -1.10
CA GLN A 108 -16.14 23.91 -0.42
C GLN A 108 -15.91 22.66 -1.28
N THR A 109 -16.92 22.22 -2.03
CA THR A 109 -16.83 21.07 -2.94
C THR A 109 -15.84 21.35 -4.06
N GLU A 110 -15.85 22.58 -4.57
CA GLU A 110 -15.00 23.01 -5.67
C GLU A 110 -13.55 23.24 -5.21
N GLU A 111 -13.34 23.73 -3.99
CA GLU A 111 -12.02 23.78 -3.35
C GLU A 111 -11.41 22.37 -3.23
N ARG A 112 -12.18 21.44 -2.64
CA ARG A 112 -11.77 20.05 -2.46
C ARG A 112 -11.49 19.35 -3.79
N THR A 113 -12.33 19.58 -4.79
CA THR A 113 -12.14 19.03 -6.15
C THR A 113 -10.87 19.58 -6.80
N LEU A 114 -10.60 20.88 -6.69
CA LEU A 114 -9.41 21.50 -7.26
C LEU A 114 -8.12 20.96 -6.61
N PHE A 115 -8.09 20.88 -5.28
CA PHE A 115 -6.90 20.36 -4.59
C PHE A 115 -6.70 18.86 -4.88
N SER A 116 -7.77 18.08 -4.79
CA SER A 116 -7.72 16.62 -5.00
C SER A 116 -7.34 16.29 -6.44
N SER A 117 -7.91 16.95 -7.45
CA SER A 117 -7.52 16.71 -8.84
C SER A 117 -6.05 17.04 -9.11
N TYR A 118 -5.52 18.09 -8.48
CA TYR A 118 -4.10 18.39 -8.51
C TYR A 118 -3.26 17.28 -7.87
N VAL A 119 -3.63 16.81 -6.69
CA VAL A 119 -2.97 15.68 -6.00
C VAL A 119 -2.99 14.42 -6.88
N GLY A 120 -4.14 14.10 -7.48
CA GLY A 120 -4.30 12.98 -8.40
C GLY A 120 -3.38 13.10 -9.61
N ALA A 121 -3.27 14.30 -10.20
CA ALA A 121 -2.37 14.54 -11.31
C ALA A 121 -0.88 14.43 -10.93
N VAL A 122 -0.47 14.91 -9.74
CA VAL A 122 0.89 14.67 -9.22
C VAL A 122 1.15 13.17 -9.07
N TYR A 123 0.20 12.44 -8.49
CA TYR A 123 0.33 11.00 -8.29
C TYR A 123 0.46 10.24 -9.61
N VAL A 124 -0.38 10.55 -10.60
CA VAL A 124 -0.34 9.91 -11.93
C VAL A 124 0.98 10.20 -12.65
N GLN A 125 1.47 11.44 -12.61
CA GLN A 125 2.65 11.83 -13.39
C GLN A 125 3.99 11.56 -12.70
N LYS A 126 4.06 11.68 -11.36
CA LYS A 126 5.31 11.61 -10.58
C LYS A 126 5.33 10.47 -9.56
N GLY A 127 4.20 9.84 -9.29
CA GLY A 127 4.10 8.68 -8.40
C GLY A 127 4.08 9.01 -6.91
N PHE A 128 3.92 7.96 -6.10
CA PHE A 128 3.81 8.04 -4.65
C PHE A 128 5.03 8.67 -3.94
N PRO A 129 6.30 8.42 -4.33
CA PRO A 129 7.44 9.00 -3.61
C PRO A 129 7.48 10.53 -3.62
N THR A 130 7.15 11.14 -4.76
CA THR A 130 7.05 12.60 -4.88
C THR A 130 5.90 13.14 -4.05
N LEU A 131 4.74 12.47 -4.10
CA LEU A 131 3.57 12.82 -3.30
C LEU A 131 3.88 12.76 -1.80
N LEU A 132 4.48 11.68 -1.32
CA LEU A 132 4.86 11.50 0.08
C LEU A 132 5.81 12.60 0.55
N THR A 133 6.83 12.92 -0.24
CA THR A 133 7.80 13.98 0.09
C THR A 133 7.10 15.34 0.22
N TRP A 134 6.22 15.66 -0.72
CA TRP A 134 5.48 16.92 -0.73
C TRP A 134 4.48 17.03 0.43
N ILE A 135 3.58 16.04 0.58
CA ILE A 135 2.54 16.05 1.62
C ILE A 135 3.13 15.93 3.03
N SER A 136 4.21 15.18 3.23
CA SER A 136 4.85 15.05 4.54
C SER A 136 5.42 16.37 5.07
N ARG A 137 5.86 17.26 4.17
CA ARG A 137 6.29 18.63 4.50
C ARG A 137 5.11 19.59 4.67
N LEU A 138 4.03 19.38 3.92
CA LEU A 138 2.82 20.19 4.01
C LEU A 138 2.09 20.00 5.36
N VAL A 139 2.01 18.75 5.82
CA VAL A 139 1.36 18.37 7.08
C VAL A 139 2.24 18.64 8.30
N SER A 140 3.57 18.65 8.14
CA SER A 140 4.52 18.82 9.25
C SER A 140 5.81 19.50 8.78
N PRO A 141 5.82 20.84 8.62
CA PRO A 141 6.93 21.57 8.00
C PRO A 141 8.25 21.48 8.78
N GLU A 142 8.18 21.33 10.11
CA GLU A 142 9.35 21.24 10.99
C GLU A 142 10.04 19.85 10.98
N SER A 143 9.36 18.84 10.44
CA SER A 143 9.85 17.46 10.45
C SER A 143 10.63 17.08 9.18
N GLU A 144 11.59 16.15 9.29
CA GLU A 144 12.29 15.57 8.13
C GLU A 144 11.32 14.81 7.22
N PRO A 145 11.50 14.87 5.88
CA PRO A 145 10.61 14.23 4.93
C PRO A 145 10.79 12.71 4.98
N LEU A 146 9.68 11.97 4.93
CA LEU A 146 9.70 10.51 4.99
C LEU A 146 10.22 9.92 3.67
N ALA A 147 11.11 8.92 3.77
CA ALA A 147 11.53 8.13 2.62
C ALA A 147 10.39 7.20 2.16
N ALA A 148 10.22 7.09 0.85
CA ALA A 148 9.20 6.20 0.29
C ALA A 148 9.53 4.72 0.56
N PRO A 149 8.51 3.89 0.88
CA PRO A 149 8.71 2.47 1.05
C PRO A 149 9.18 1.84 -0.27
N GLY A 150 10.32 1.13 -0.24
CA GLY A 150 10.85 0.40 -1.42
C GLY A 150 11.80 1.17 -2.33
N SER A 151 12.29 2.36 -1.95
CA SER A 151 13.26 3.12 -2.77
C SER A 151 14.69 2.54 -2.80
N ASN A 152 14.91 1.34 -2.25
CA ASN A 152 16.11 0.55 -2.53
C ASN A 152 15.88 -0.25 -3.81
N ALA A 153 16.48 0.19 -4.91
CA ALA A 153 16.50 -0.51 -6.19
C ALA A 153 17.00 -1.96 -6.02
N ALA A 154 16.07 -2.92 -5.98
CA ALA A 154 16.36 -4.34 -6.15
C ALA A 154 15.92 -4.76 -7.55
N THR A 155 16.91 -5.02 -8.40
CA THR A 155 16.78 -5.47 -9.79
C THR A 155 15.90 -6.73 -9.88
N VAL A 156 14.78 -6.65 -10.61
CA VAL A 156 14.00 -7.84 -10.96
C VAL A 156 14.69 -8.55 -12.14
N PRO A 157 15.09 -9.83 -12.03
CA PRO A 157 15.64 -10.57 -13.17
C PRO A 157 14.51 -11.03 -14.12
N PRO A 158 14.79 -11.20 -15.43
CA PRO A 158 13.78 -11.54 -16.43
C PRO A 158 13.32 -13.01 -16.30
N PRO A 159 12.11 -13.37 -16.80
CA PRO A 159 11.54 -14.70 -16.65
C PRO A 159 12.28 -15.77 -17.51
N PRO A 160 12.44 -17.01 -17.01
CA PRO A 160 13.09 -18.09 -17.75
C PRO A 160 12.14 -18.81 -18.74
N PRO A 161 12.69 -19.52 -19.76
CA PRO A 161 11.92 -20.18 -20.81
C PRO A 161 11.28 -21.50 -20.33
N PRO A 162 10.27 -22.05 -21.04
CA PRO A 162 9.53 -23.22 -20.57
C PRO A 162 10.33 -24.50 -20.79
N TYR A 163 10.57 -25.28 -19.72
CA TYR A 163 11.22 -26.60 -19.81
C TYR A 163 10.22 -27.73 -19.55
N SER A 164 10.34 -28.76 -20.40
CA SER A 164 9.57 -29.99 -20.44
C SER A 164 10.03 -30.98 -19.36
N SER A 165 9.05 -31.63 -18.70
CA SER A 165 9.22 -32.64 -17.67
C SER A 165 9.76 -33.97 -18.21
N THR A 166 10.58 -34.67 -17.42
CA THR A 166 10.40 -36.09 -17.03
C THR A 166 11.62 -36.61 -16.26
N ASN A 167 11.49 -36.91 -14.96
CA ASN A 167 11.51 -38.30 -14.43
C ASN A 167 11.56 -38.33 -12.89
N ALA A 168 10.91 -39.36 -12.33
CA ALA A 168 10.75 -39.65 -10.91
C ALA A 168 11.64 -40.84 -10.46
N PRO A 169 11.79 -41.10 -9.14
CA PRO A 169 12.92 -41.83 -8.51
C PRO A 169 12.54 -43.21 -7.92
N PRO A 170 13.47 -43.92 -7.24
CA PRO A 170 13.10 -44.81 -6.11
C PRO A 170 14.13 -44.76 -4.91
N PRO A 171 14.03 -45.53 -3.80
CA PRO A 171 13.66 -44.99 -2.48
C PRO A 171 14.56 -45.34 -1.25
N SER A 172 14.37 -44.58 -0.16
CA SER A 172 14.29 -44.87 1.31
C SER A 172 15.25 -45.83 2.06
N VAL A 173 15.94 -45.34 3.13
CA VAL A 173 16.00 -45.90 4.53
C VAL A 173 16.47 -44.81 5.56
N PRO A 174 15.94 -44.69 6.82
CA PRO A 174 16.38 -43.77 7.91
C PRO A 174 17.23 -44.48 9.02
N PRO A 175 18.04 -43.83 9.92
CA PRO A 175 17.63 -43.01 11.12
C PRO A 175 18.77 -42.03 11.64
N PRO A 176 18.92 -41.55 12.93
CA PRO A 176 18.04 -41.09 14.03
C PRO A 176 18.27 -39.59 14.46
N SER A 177 17.53 -39.11 15.48
CA SER A 177 17.33 -37.71 15.92
C SER A 177 18.44 -37.04 16.79
N ILE A 178 18.73 -35.75 16.55
CA ILE A 178 19.61 -34.86 17.36
C ILE A 178 18.83 -33.57 17.75
N PRO A 179 18.98 -32.98 18.97
CA PRO A 179 18.30 -31.74 19.40
C PRO A 179 18.90 -30.44 18.79
N PRO A 180 18.23 -29.27 18.89
CA PRO A 180 18.16 -28.29 17.80
C PRO A 180 19.22 -27.18 17.87
N PRO A 181 19.65 -26.60 16.73
CA PRO A 181 20.29 -25.29 16.70
C PRO A 181 19.24 -24.17 16.52
N VAL A 182 19.46 -23.08 17.25
CA VAL A 182 18.71 -21.81 17.22
C VAL A 182 18.82 -21.10 15.85
N PRO A 183 17.84 -20.24 15.49
CA PRO A 183 17.48 -19.97 14.11
C PRO A 183 18.36 -18.91 13.45
N MET A 184 18.99 -19.27 12.32
CA MET A 184 19.46 -18.29 11.35
C MET A 184 18.25 -17.68 10.65
N GLY A 185 18.05 -16.38 10.83
CA GLY A 185 17.09 -15.60 10.06
C GLY A 185 17.48 -15.58 8.57
N GLY A 186 16.48 -15.57 7.69
CA GLY A 186 16.73 -15.24 6.30
C GLY A 186 15.69 -15.64 5.26
N VAL A 187 14.69 -16.45 5.59
CA VAL A 187 13.65 -16.83 4.61
C VAL A 187 12.27 -16.80 5.27
N ASN A 188 11.37 -15.96 4.72
CA ASN A 188 9.94 -15.96 5.03
C ASN A 188 9.35 -17.31 4.60
N THR A 189 9.45 -18.30 5.48
CA THR A 189 9.13 -19.69 5.21
C THR A 189 7.63 -19.81 4.96
N LEU A 190 6.78 -19.09 5.69
CA LEU A 190 5.35 -19.06 5.38
C LEU A 190 5.03 -18.55 3.95
N ALA A 191 5.74 -17.53 3.47
CA ALA A 191 5.49 -16.95 2.15
C ALA A 191 5.92 -17.92 1.04
N LEU A 192 7.12 -18.49 1.18
CA LEU A 192 7.61 -19.51 0.26
C LEU A 192 6.67 -20.73 0.24
N PHE A 193 6.03 -21.05 1.37
CA PHE A 193 5.19 -22.25 1.53
C PHE A 193 3.91 -22.08 0.73
N ASN A 194 3.25 -20.95 0.96
CA ASN A 194 2.01 -20.60 0.28
C ASN A 194 2.23 -20.52 -1.23
N GLN A 195 3.34 -19.90 -1.65
CA GLN A 195 3.73 -19.85 -3.06
C GLN A 195 3.99 -21.25 -3.64
N THR A 196 4.72 -22.12 -2.92
CA THR A 196 5.04 -23.47 -3.38
C THR A 196 3.79 -24.35 -3.48
N CYS A 197 2.86 -24.22 -2.54
CA CYS A 197 1.57 -24.89 -2.60
C CYS A 197 0.70 -24.40 -3.76
N ALA A 198 0.63 -23.08 -3.99
CA ALA A 198 -0.10 -22.51 -5.12
C ALA A 198 0.46 -22.99 -6.47
N GLN A 199 1.79 -23.02 -6.61
CA GLN A 199 2.47 -23.54 -7.79
C GLN A 199 2.21 -25.04 -8.01
N ARG A 200 2.07 -25.82 -6.94
CA ARG A 200 1.81 -27.25 -6.99
C ARG A 200 0.31 -27.60 -7.04
N GLY A 201 -0.57 -26.60 -7.15
CA GLY A 201 -2.03 -26.79 -7.13
C GLY A 201 -2.55 -27.44 -5.85
N LEU A 202 -1.81 -27.30 -4.75
CA LEU A 202 -2.12 -27.93 -3.47
C LEU A 202 -3.09 -27.04 -2.69
N VAL A 203 -4.19 -27.63 -2.22
CA VAL A 203 -5.18 -26.92 -1.40
C VAL A 203 -4.68 -26.87 0.03
N ILE A 204 -4.47 -25.65 0.55
CA ILE A 204 -4.01 -25.44 1.93
C ILE A 204 -5.20 -25.02 2.80
N ASN A 205 -5.35 -25.66 3.96
CA ASN A 205 -6.24 -25.23 5.03
C ASN A 205 -5.45 -24.97 6.31
N TRP A 206 -5.77 -23.89 7.01
CA TRP A 206 -5.10 -23.51 8.26
C TRP A 206 -6.10 -23.57 9.42
N GLU A 207 -5.90 -24.50 10.35
CA GLU A 207 -6.69 -24.56 11.58
C GLU A 207 -5.93 -23.82 12.68
N ILE A 208 -6.57 -22.82 13.30
CA ILE A 208 -5.97 -21.97 14.32
C ILE A 208 -6.76 -22.15 15.60
N GLU A 209 -6.06 -22.43 16.68
CA GLU A 209 -6.62 -22.61 18.02
C GLU A 209 -5.82 -21.75 19.02
N SER A 210 -6.50 -21.22 20.02
CA SER A 210 -5.88 -20.44 21.10
C SER A 210 -6.31 -21.01 22.44
N GLU A 211 -5.34 -21.33 23.28
CA GLU A 211 -5.57 -21.89 24.61
C GLU A 211 -4.76 -21.11 25.65
N GLY A 212 -5.34 -20.91 26.84
CA GLY A 212 -4.66 -20.28 27.98
C GLY A 212 -5.34 -19.02 28.50
N PRO A 213 -4.78 -18.42 29.57
CA PRO A 213 -5.37 -17.24 30.19
C PRO A 213 -5.32 -16.01 29.26
N PRO A 214 -6.25 -15.05 29.38
CA PRO A 214 -6.36 -13.90 28.48
C PRO A 214 -5.07 -13.07 28.34
N HIS A 215 -4.23 -13.06 29.37
CA HIS A 215 -2.98 -12.30 29.41
C HIS A 215 -1.77 -13.07 28.86
N GLN A 216 -1.91 -14.36 28.51
CA GLN A 216 -0.83 -15.16 27.92
C GLN A 216 -1.38 -16.31 27.03
N PRO A 217 -2.08 -15.98 25.93
CA PRO A 217 -2.63 -17.01 25.04
C PRO A 217 -1.50 -17.77 24.33
N ARG A 218 -1.60 -19.10 24.32
CA ARG A 218 -0.79 -19.98 23.49
C ARG A 218 -1.57 -20.28 22.22
N TRP A 219 -0.99 -19.91 21.07
CA TRP A 219 -1.58 -20.18 19.77
C TRP A 219 -1.03 -21.49 19.24
N SER A 220 -1.92 -22.34 18.75
CA SER A 220 -1.61 -23.58 18.05
C SER A 220 -2.19 -23.50 16.64
N VAL A 221 -1.38 -23.80 15.64
CA VAL A 221 -1.79 -23.73 14.24
C VAL A 221 -1.43 -25.04 13.56
N LYS A 222 -2.39 -25.64 12.86
CA LYS A 222 -2.20 -26.82 12.02
C LYS A 222 -2.32 -26.44 10.56
N CYS A 223 -1.34 -26.86 9.76
CA CYS A 223 -1.31 -26.72 8.32
C CYS A 223 -1.76 -28.03 7.69
N LEU A 224 -2.89 -28.02 6.98
CA LEU A 224 -3.38 -29.15 6.22
C LEU A 224 -3.19 -28.87 4.73
N VAL A 225 -2.56 -29.79 4.02
CA VAL A 225 -2.39 -29.71 2.57
C VAL A 225 -3.07 -30.92 1.95
N ASN A 226 -4.05 -30.68 1.07
CA ASN A 226 -4.96 -31.70 0.53
C ASN A 226 -5.62 -32.52 1.65
N SER A 227 -6.10 -31.84 2.70
CA SER A 227 -6.75 -32.44 3.88
C SER A 227 -5.87 -33.38 4.72
N GLN A 228 -4.55 -33.40 4.49
CA GLN A 228 -3.59 -34.12 5.34
C GLN A 228 -2.77 -33.12 6.14
N LEU A 229 -2.63 -33.37 7.46
CA LEU A 229 -1.78 -32.56 8.33
C LEU A 229 -0.32 -32.64 7.86
N ARG A 230 0.24 -31.49 7.47
CA ARG A 230 1.64 -31.35 7.03
C ARG A 230 2.52 -30.61 8.01
N GLY A 231 1.96 -29.86 8.93
CA GLY A 231 2.78 -29.16 9.92
C GLY A 231 1.93 -28.59 11.03
N SER A 232 2.53 -28.46 12.22
CA SER A 232 1.87 -27.85 13.36
C SER A 232 2.82 -26.93 14.09
N GLY A 233 2.44 -25.70 14.31
CA GLY A 233 3.27 -24.73 15.00
C GLY A 233 2.57 -24.19 16.23
N THR A 234 3.34 -23.90 17.26
CA THR A 234 2.83 -23.18 18.43
C THR A 234 3.61 -21.89 18.62
N GLY A 235 2.98 -20.88 19.21
CA GLY A 235 3.61 -19.59 19.40
C GLY A 235 2.87 -18.69 20.36
N ARG A 236 3.54 -17.59 20.75
CA ARG A 236 2.93 -16.53 21.58
C ARG A 236 1.91 -15.70 20.80
N ASN A 237 1.95 -15.76 19.46
CA ASN A 237 1.06 -15.05 18.55
C ASN A 237 0.81 -15.94 17.32
N GLN A 238 -0.35 -15.74 16.65
CA GLN A 238 -0.73 -16.51 15.45
C GLN A 238 0.33 -16.52 14.34
N LYS A 239 1.02 -15.39 14.12
CA LYS A 239 2.05 -15.27 13.08
C LYS A 239 3.21 -16.23 13.30
N VAL A 240 3.71 -16.33 14.54
CA VAL A 240 4.83 -17.22 14.90
C VAL A 240 4.39 -18.69 14.80
N ALA A 241 3.18 -18.99 15.26
CA ALA A 241 2.62 -20.35 15.14
C ALA A 241 2.41 -20.76 13.67
N LYS A 242 1.97 -19.85 12.79
CA LYS A 242 1.87 -20.08 11.34
C LYS A 242 3.22 -20.27 10.67
N GLU A 243 4.21 -19.44 11.00
CA GLU A 243 5.57 -19.56 10.46
C GLU A 243 6.17 -20.92 10.81
N GLU A 244 6.02 -21.35 12.06
CA GLU A 244 6.51 -22.65 12.52
C GLU A 244 5.74 -23.82 11.89
N ALA A 245 4.42 -23.70 11.76
CA ALA A 245 3.61 -24.70 11.06
C ALA A 245 4.00 -24.83 9.58
N ALA A 246 4.26 -23.70 8.91
CA ALA A 246 4.73 -23.67 7.53
C ALA A 246 6.14 -24.24 7.40
N ARG A 247 7.04 -23.95 8.35
CA ARG A 247 8.39 -24.51 8.39
C ARG A 247 8.34 -26.03 8.56
N GLN A 248 7.50 -26.54 9.46
CA GLN A 248 7.30 -27.97 9.59
C GLN A 248 6.69 -28.58 8.34
N ALA A 249 5.72 -27.91 7.71
CA ALA A 249 5.15 -28.36 6.44
C ALA A 249 6.17 -28.35 5.30
N PHE A 250 7.09 -27.38 5.28
CA PHE A 250 8.25 -27.36 4.39
C PHE A 250 9.13 -28.59 4.57
N HIS A 251 9.44 -28.93 5.82
CA HIS A 251 10.24 -30.11 6.12
C HIS A 251 9.49 -31.40 5.79
N GLN A 252 8.21 -31.52 6.15
CA GLN A 252 7.41 -32.72 5.87
C GLN A 252 7.15 -32.95 4.38
N LEU A 253 7.03 -31.89 3.59
CA LEU A 253 6.88 -31.98 2.14
C LEU A 253 8.22 -32.09 1.40
N GLY A 254 9.35 -32.05 2.13
CA GLY A 254 10.70 -32.19 1.58
C GLY A 254 11.17 -30.97 0.79
N TRP A 255 10.64 -29.79 1.07
CA TRP A 255 10.93 -28.53 0.36
C TRP A 255 12.03 -27.70 1.04
N GLY A 256 12.38 -28.02 2.29
CA GLY A 256 13.46 -27.37 3.03
C GLY A 256 14.67 -28.30 3.16
N SER A 257 15.72 -28.05 2.38
CA SER A 257 17.09 -28.46 2.71
C SER A 257 17.87 -27.20 3.05
N PHE A 258 18.42 -27.14 4.26
CA PHE A 258 19.47 -26.20 4.65
C PHE A 258 20.69 -27.01 5.03
#